data_AF-A0AAW3EN11-F1
#
_entry.id   AF-A0AAW3EN11-F1
#
_cell.length_a   1.000
_cell.length_b   1.000
_cell.length_c   1.000
_cell.angle_alpha   90.00
_cell.angle_beta   90.00
_cell.angle_gamma   90.00
#
_symmetry.space_group_name_H-M   'P 1'
#
loop_
_entity.id
_entity.type
_entity.pdbx_description
1 polymer ?
#
loop_
_entity_poly.entity_id
_entity_poly.type
_entity_poly.pdbx_seq_one_letter_code
_entity_poly.pdbx_strand_id
1 'polypeptide(L)' 'MSKLMKASKWGQREFEVGSEPDTRTIKRWIENGLLRGRIVDGSAWVCSSEKWGVDSTVSQAVMQLISE' A
#
# COMPACT_ATOMS: atom_id res chain seq x y z
N MET A 1 -8.03 14.76 -0.75
CA MET A 1 -7.35 14.04 0.36
C MET A 1 -7.69 12.57 0.27
N SER A 2 -6.70 11.69 0.15
CA SER A 2 -6.95 10.25 0.13
C SER A 2 -7.38 9.77 1.52
N LYS A 3 -8.46 8.99 1.60
CA LYS A 3 -8.93 8.41 2.86
C LYS A 3 -7.83 7.51 3.43
N LEU A 4 -7.55 7.63 4.72
CA LEU A 4 -6.58 6.80 5.42
C LEU A 4 -7.27 5.59 6.07
N MET A 5 -6.59 4.46 6.11
CA MET A 5 -7.00 3.27 6.85
C MET A 5 -5.87 2.78 7.74
N LYS A 6 -6.22 2.08 8.84
CA LYS A 6 -5.22 1.48 9.72
C LYS A 6 -4.39 0.46 8.95
N ALA A 7 -3.07 0.47 9.18
CA ALA A 7 -2.13 -0.47 8.57
C ALA A 7 -2.55 -1.94 8.73
N SER A 8 -2.97 -2.35 9.94
CA SER A 8 -3.41 -3.72 10.19
C SER A 8 -4.60 -4.15 9.32
N LYS A 9 -5.59 -3.25 9.15
CA LYS A 9 -6.75 -3.50 8.30
C LYS A 9 -6.40 -3.53 6.82
N TRP A 10 -5.43 -2.71 6.41
CA TRP A 10 -4.91 -2.72 5.04
C TRP A 10 -4.18 -4.05 4.75
N GLY A 11 -3.31 -4.50 5.66
CA GLY A 11 -2.59 -5.77 5.53
C GLY A 11 -3.52 -6.97 5.37
N GLN A 12 -4.55 -7.08 6.21
CA GLN A 12 -5.58 -8.13 6.10
C GLN A 12 -6.38 -8.11 4.80
N ARG A 13 -6.45 -6.95 4.12
CA ARG A 13 -7.16 -6.81 2.86
C ARG A 13 -6.29 -7.23 1.67
N GLU A 14 -5.00 -6.92 1.72
CA GLU A 14 -4.07 -7.12 0.60
C GLU A 14 -3.38 -8.48 0.62
N PHE A 15 -3.24 -9.10 1.80
CA PHE A 15 -2.53 -10.36 1.97
C PHE A 15 -3.50 -11.48 2.36
N GLU A 16 -3.14 -12.71 1.99
CA GLU A 16 -3.85 -13.89 2.45
C GLU A 16 -3.74 -14.04 3.97
N VAL A 17 -4.75 -14.67 4.57
CA VAL A 17 -4.81 -14.91 6.01
C VAL A 17 -3.57 -15.69 6.47
N GLY A 18 -2.85 -15.14 7.44
CA GLY A 18 -1.60 -15.71 7.96
C GLY A 18 -0.34 -15.26 7.22
N SER A 19 -0.49 -14.51 6.13
CA SER A 19 0.61 -13.87 5.39
C SER A 19 0.63 -12.35 5.57
N GLU A 20 -0.21 -11.80 6.45
CA GLU A 20 -0.24 -10.35 6.68
C GLU A 20 1.06 -9.86 7.32
N PRO A 21 1.66 -8.78 6.79
CA PRO A 21 2.82 -8.16 7.40
C PRO A 21 2.45 -7.53 8.75
N ASP A 22 3.38 -7.59 9.70
CA ASP A 22 3.21 -6.90 10.99
C ASP A 22 3.17 -5.37 10.80
N THR A 23 2.65 -4.66 11.81
CA THR A 23 2.52 -3.19 11.75
C THR A 23 3.89 -2.51 11.65
N ARG A 24 4.96 -3.13 12.18
CA ARG A 24 6.33 -2.62 12.12
C ARG A 24 6.88 -2.67 10.69
N THR A 25 6.57 -3.71 9.95
CA THR A 25 6.94 -3.92 8.55
C THR A 25 6.21 -2.92 7.67
N ILE A 26 4.89 -2.76 7.85
CA ILE A 26 4.10 -1.76 7.13
C ILE A 26 4.62 -0.34 7.42
N LYS A 27 4.94 -0.05 8.68
CA LYS A 27 5.54 1.24 9.08
C LYS A 27 6.85 1.49 8.33
N ARG A 28 7.75 0.49 8.27
CA ARG A 28 9.00 0.60 7.50
C ARG A 28 8.75 0.81 6.00
N TRP A 29 7.72 0.19 5.42
CA TRP A 29 7.39 0.44 4.01
C TRP A 29 6.94 1.88 3.77
N ILE A 30 6.16 2.46 4.69
CA ILE A 30 5.78 3.87 4.62
C ILE A 30 7.00 4.78 4.77
N GLU A 31 7.87 4.50 5.74
CA GLU A 31 9.09 5.28 5.98
C GLU A 31 10.07 5.21 4.81
N ASN A 32 10.20 4.04 4.17
CA ASN A 32 11.06 3.81 3.01
C ASN A 32 10.41 4.23 1.68
N GLY A 33 9.18 4.76 1.70
CA GLY A 33 8.46 5.20 0.50
C GLY A 33 7.94 4.08 -0.40
N LEU A 34 8.00 2.82 0.03
CA LEU A 34 7.48 1.64 -0.69
C LEU A 34 5.95 1.54 -0.61
N LEU A 35 5.35 2.20 0.38
CA LEU A 35 3.90 2.22 0.57
C LEU A 35 3.43 3.62 0.88
N ARG A 36 2.38 4.08 0.19
CA ARG A 36 1.83 5.41 0.43
C ARG A 36 1.00 5.43 1.72
N GLY A 37 1.50 6.15 2.71
CA GLY A 37 0.87 6.25 4.01
C GLY A 37 1.40 7.41 4.84
N ARG A 38 0.97 7.46 6.10
CA ARG A 38 1.42 8.43 7.09
C ARG A 38 1.55 7.78 8.45
N ILE A 39 2.57 8.17 9.19
CA ILE A 39 2.71 7.80 10.60
C ILE A 39 2.09 8.92 11.43
N VAL A 40 1.15 8.57 12.31
CA VAL A 40 0.45 9.50 13.21
C VAL A 40 0.46 8.88 14.60
N ASP A 41 1.05 9.58 15.59
CA ASP A 41 1.19 9.12 16.98
C ASP A 41 1.76 7.69 17.10
N GLY A 42 2.81 7.42 16.33
CA GLY A 42 3.47 6.12 16.29
C GLY A 42 2.71 5.02 15.53
N SER A 43 1.46 5.27 15.15
CA SER A 43 0.61 4.34 14.39
C SER A 43 0.74 4.54 12.88
N ALA A 44 0.79 3.44 12.15
CA ALA A 44 0.86 3.46 10.69
C ALA A 44 -0.54 3.52 10.05
N TRP A 45 -0.72 4.49 9.17
CA TRP A 45 -1.92 4.68 8.36
C TRP A 45 -1.58 4.60 6.89
N VAL A 46 -2.33 3.80 6.14
CA VAL A 46 -2.12 3.58 4.70
C VAL A 46 -3.21 4.29 3.93
N CYS A 47 -2.89 4.87 2.76
CA CYS A 47 -3.91 5.39 1.86
C CYS A 47 -4.82 4.24 1.41
N SER A 48 -6.14 4.39 1.56
CA SER A 48 -7.09 3.30 1.30
C SER A 48 -7.10 2.80 -0.14
N SER A 49 -6.61 3.61 -1.07
CA SER A 49 -6.45 3.29 -2.49
C SER A 49 -5.20 2.45 -2.80
N GLU A 50 -4.25 2.36 -1.88
CA GLU A 50 -3.02 1.59 -2.10
C GLU A 50 -3.32 0.11 -2.18
N LYS A 51 -2.59 -0.57 -3.06
CA LYS A 51 -2.64 -2.01 -3.23
C LYS A 51 -1.22 -2.55 -3.24
N TRP A 52 -1.00 -3.65 -2.54
CA TRP A 52 0.34 -4.24 -2.50
C TRP A 52 0.59 -5.06 -3.78
N GLY A 53 1.79 -4.96 -4.34
CA GLY A 53 2.17 -5.78 -5.50
C GLY A 53 1.53 -5.38 -6.83
N VAL A 54 1.00 -4.16 -6.98
CA VAL A 54 0.62 -3.62 -8.30
C VAL A 54 1.87 -3.21 -9.07
N ASP A 55 2.64 -4.20 -9.49
CA ASP A 55 3.70 -4.03 -10.48
C ASP A 55 3.73 -5.27 -11.37
N SER A 56 2.92 -5.23 -12.43
CA SER A 56 3.07 -6.07 -13.64
C SER A 56 2.00 -5.78 -14.69
N THR A 57 0.72 -5.61 -14.32
CA THR A 57 -0.37 -5.44 -15.32
C THR A 57 -0.83 -3.99 -15.53
N VAL A 58 -0.57 -3.08 -14.59
CA VAL A 58 -1.01 -1.67 -14.71
C VAL A 58 -0.04 -0.83 -15.57
N SER A 59 1.25 -1.16 -15.60
CA SER A 59 2.20 -0.50 -16.51
C SER A 59 1.86 -0.76 -17.98
N GLN A 60 1.36 -1.96 -18.31
CA GLN A 60 1.14 -2.34 -19.70
C GLN A 60 -0.04 -1.60 -20.34
N ALA A 61 -1.12 -1.34 -19.59
CA ALA A 61 -2.24 -0.53 -20.06
C ALA A 61 -1.90 0.97 -20.13
N VAL A 62 -1.03 1.47 -19.24
CA VAL A 62 -0.56 2.87 -19.29
C VAL A 62 0.46 3.07 -20.43
N MET A 63 1.34 2.09 -20.69
CA MET A 63 2.23 2.08 -21.86
C MET A 63 1.45 2.04 -23.18
N GLN A 64 0.34 1.29 -23.25
CA GLN A 64 -0.53 1.28 -24.43
C GLN A 64 -1.24 2.61 -24.70
N LEU A 65 -1.48 3.44 -23.68
CA LEU A 65 -2.10 4.77 -23.84
C LEU A 65 -1.09 5.88 -24.15
N ILE A 66 0.21 5.64 -23.93
CA ILE A 66 1.30 6.61 -24.22
C ILE A 66 1.85 6.42 -25.64
N SER A 67 1.55 5.29 -26.31
CA SER A 67 2.03 4.99 -27.67
C SER A 67 1.04 5.31 -28.80
N GLU A 68 0.01 6.11 -28.54
CA GLU A 68 -0.80 6.78 -29.59
C GLU A 68 -0.37 8.24 -29.76
#